data_AF-A0A965UKM9-F1
#
_entry.id   AF-A0A965UKM9-F1
#
_cell.length_a   1.000
_cell.length_b   1.000
_cell.length_c   1.000
_cell.angle_alpha   90.00
_cell.angle_beta   90.00
_cell.angle_gamma   90.00
#
_symmetry.space_group_name_H-M   'P 1'
#
loop_
_entity.id
_entity.type
_entity.pdbx_description
1 polymer ?
#
loop_
_entity_poly.entity_id
_entity_poly.type
_entity_poly.pdbx_seq_one_letter_code
_entity_poly.pdbx_strand_id
1 'polypeptide(L)'
;MNRFSINPSRDVGLRPEDRIKTDMIRNELKAQGVDEVPEEVRKNIPLRSQATQPITNGYEILEEPMKTTTTTQTDPLMDAARKTVDFEARKDKAGNVAVYQLPSGDGGGTFEVAGINDRYHPGEAARLASLPPEQRAEAAAQYIRKYTAPVVDMMPQPVKAFTQDMVFNRGPTGAVRYFQRGLNSLGQNLAVDGRLGPKTLAAIGAVEPKALMRAASLAQLEDERRMAERNPARQKFMAGLESRIRNRLSVFGSS
;
A
#
# COMPACT_ATOMS: atom_id res chain seq x y z
N MET A 1 24.17 -52.39 14.86
CA MET A 1 23.73 -51.57 16.01
C MET A 1 24.17 -50.13 15.83
N ASN A 2 23.36 -49.23 16.38
CA ASN A 2 23.53 -47.79 16.66
C ASN A 2 23.42 -46.74 15.54
N ARG A 3 22.23 -46.10 15.61
CA ARG A 3 21.81 -44.82 15.03
C ARG A 3 22.64 -43.66 15.58
N PHE A 4 22.95 -42.68 14.73
CA PHE A 4 23.08 -41.28 15.14
C PHE A 4 22.21 -40.42 14.23
N SER A 5 21.29 -39.69 14.86
CA SER A 5 20.35 -38.73 14.30
C SER A 5 20.81 -37.34 14.72
N ILE A 6 20.99 -36.40 13.78
CA ILE A 6 21.05 -34.96 14.04
C ILE A 6 20.27 -34.21 12.94
N ASN A 7 19.00 -33.95 13.28
CA ASN A 7 18.15 -32.79 13.00
C ASN A 7 18.62 -31.71 11.98
N PRO A 8 17.96 -31.56 10.81
CA PRO A 8 18.09 -30.39 9.95
C PRO A 8 17.05 -29.32 10.33
N SER A 9 17.27 -28.65 11.46
CA SER A 9 16.55 -27.41 11.79
C SER A 9 17.52 -26.24 11.68
N ARG A 10 17.74 -25.77 10.44
CA ARG A 10 18.20 -24.40 10.21
C ARG A 10 17.05 -23.61 9.60
N ASP A 11 16.24 -23.19 10.55
CA ASP A 11 15.33 -22.06 10.51
C ASP A 11 15.88 -20.93 9.63
N VAL A 12 15.31 -20.80 8.43
CA VAL A 12 15.30 -19.55 7.66
C VAL A 12 13.89 -18.97 7.69
N GLY A 13 13.25 -19.04 8.86
CA GLY A 13 12.22 -18.10 9.24
C GLY A 13 12.84 -16.71 9.36
N LEU A 14 12.34 -15.78 8.55
CA LEU A 14 12.31 -14.34 8.81
C LEU A 14 13.54 -13.77 9.53
N ARG A 15 14.61 -13.51 8.78
CA ARG A 15 15.55 -12.45 9.20
C ARG A 15 14.86 -11.10 9.02
N PRO A 16 14.97 -10.18 9.99
CA PRO A 16 13.84 -9.41 10.48
C PRO A 16 13.63 -8.13 9.67
N GLU A 17 12.55 -8.09 8.89
CA GLU A 17 12.10 -6.89 8.16
C GLU A 17 11.73 -5.76 9.13
N ASP A 18 11.44 -6.10 10.38
CA ASP A 18 11.12 -5.18 11.48
C ASP A 18 12.32 -4.34 11.94
N ARG A 19 13.56 -4.86 11.84
CA ARG A 19 14.77 -4.09 12.23
C ARG A 19 15.14 -3.05 11.17
N ILE A 20 14.98 -3.38 9.89
CA ILE A 20 15.24 -2.45 8.78
C ILE A 20 14.22 -1.28 8.81
N LYS A 21 12.96 -1.54 9.15
CA LYS A 21 11.92 -0.51 9.30
C LYS A 21 12.13 0.37 10.53
N THR A 22 12.56 -0.21 11.64
CA THR A 22 12.91 0.55 12.86
C THR A 22 14.06 1.52 12.60
N ASP A 23 15.05 1.11 11.80
CA ASP A 23 16.19 1.96 11.44
C ASP A 23 15.83 3.04 10.40
N MET A 24 14.92 2.75 9.46
CA MET A 24 14.40 3.78 8.53
C MET A 24 13.57 4.85 9.26
N ILE A 25 12.69 4.45 10.17
CA ILE A 25 11.87 5.38 10.98
C ILE A 25 12.76 6.22 11.91
N ARG A 26 13.78 5.62 12.53
CA ARG A 26 14.75 6.35 13.36
C ARG A 26 15.52 7.41 12.56
N ASN A 27 15.88 7.10 11.31
CA ASN A 27 16.60 8.03 10.43
C ASN A 27 15.69 9.15 9.89
N GLU A 28 14.41 8.87 9.62
CA GLU A 28 13.41 9.87 9.21
C GLU A 28 13.04 10.84 10.36
N LEU A 29 12.99 10.36 11.60
CA LEU A 29 12.72 11.18 12.79
C LEU A 29 13.90 12.07 13.19
N LYS A 30 15.15 11.56 13.06
CA LYS A 30 16.36 12.40 13.21
C LYS A 30 16.46 13.50 12.17
N ALA A 31 16.03 13.24 10.93
CA ALA A 31 15.99 14.25 9.88
C ALA A 31 14.95 15.36 10.14
N GLN A 32 14.00 15.13 11.06
CA GLN A 32 12.97 16.08 11.48
C GLN A 32 13.27 16.74 12.85
N GLY A 33 14.45 16.50 13.44
CA GLY A 33 14.91 17.19 14.64
C GLY A 33 14.22 16.79 15.95
N VAL A 34 13.60 15.60 16.01
CA VAL A 34 12.95 15.09 17.23
C VAL A 34 13.79 13.94 17.77
N ASP A 35 14.65 14.22 18.74
CA ASP A 35 15.65 13.26 19.25
C ASP A 35 15.07 12.21 20.21
N GLU A 36 13.93 12.45 20.87
CA GLU A 36 13.22 11.45 21.70
C GLU A 36 11.69 11.65 21.68
N VAL A 37 10.94 10.55 21.81
CA VAL A 37 9.47 10.57 21.92
C VAL A 37 9.08 11.25 23.23
N PRO A 38 8.32 12.36 23.23
CA PRO A 38 7.92 13.05 24.46
C PRO A 38 7.12 12.15 25.40
N GLU A 39 7.46 12.17 26.69
CA GLU A 39 6.79 11.37 27.73
C GLU A 39 5.27 11.65 27.83
N GLU A 40 4.81 12.80 27.32
CA GLU A 40 3.40 13.22 27.31
C GLU A 40 2.48 12.27 26.50
N VAL A 41 3.03 11.53 25.54
CA VAL A 41 2.26 10.52 24.78
C VAL A 41 2.00 9.25 25.62
N ARG A 42 2.74 9.04 26.73
CA ARG A 42 2.64 7.80 27.53
C ARG A 42 1.54 7.81 28.60
N LYS A 43 0.94 8.94 28.98
CA LYS A 43 -0.08 8.97 30.05
C LYS A 43 -1.21 9.98 29.81
N ASN A 44 -2.40 9.41 29.53
CA ASN A 44 -3.78 9.87 29.83
C ASN A 44 -4.23 11.30 29.48
N ILE A 45 -5.30 11.36 28.67
CA ILE A 45 -6.10 12.53 28.28
C ILE A 45 -6.92 13.08 29.47
N PRO A 46 -7.10 14.41 29.61
CA PRO A 46 -8.43 15.01 29.37
C PRO A 46 -8.40 16.29 28.50
N LEU A 47 -9.48 16.50 27.74
CA LEU A 47 -9.76 17.66 26.87
C LEU A 47 -10.02 18.97 27.67
N ARG A 48 -9.51 20.13 27.19
CA ARG A 48 -10.27 21.28 26.60
C ARG A 48 -9.59 22.68 26.76
N SER A 49 -9.57 23.44 25.64
CA SER A 49 -9.48 24.93 25.48
C SER A 49 -8.15 25.62 25.88
N GLN A 50 -7.66 26.74 25.33
CA GLN A 50 -8.13 27.81 24.43
C GLN A 50 -6.98 28.29 23.51
N ALA A 51 -7.32 29.16 22.56
CA ALA A 51 -6.45 29.85 21.62
C ALA A 51 -5.36 30.73 22.25
N THR A 52 -4.24 30.91 21.51
CA THR A 52 -3.56 32.21 21.26
C THR A 52 -2.49 32.05 20.16
N GLN A 53 -2.54 32.92 19.15
CA GLN A 53 -1.44 33.28 18.22
C GLN A 53 -0.61 34.43 18.85
N PRO A 54 0.47 34.97 18.26
CA PRO A 54 1.37 34.48 17.19
C PRO A 54 2.87 34.58 17.56
N ILE A 55 3.78 33.98 16.77
CA ILE A 55 5.16 34.49 16.67
C ILE A 55 5.62 34.50 15.21
N THR A 56 6.12 35.67 14.82
CA THR A 56 6.67 36.08 13.53
C THR A 56 8.13 35.64 13.35
N ASN A 57 8.50 35.29 12.12
CA ASN A 57 9.80 35.49 11.45
C ASN A 57 9.59 35.02 10.00
N GLY A 58 9.82 35.75 8.91
CA GLY A 58 10.69 36.90 8.68
C GLY A 58 11.66 36.58 7.54
N TYR A 59 11.16 36.34 6.31
CA TYR A 59 11.92 36.38 5.06
C TYR A 59 10.99 36.82 3.90
N GLU A 60 11.30 37.96 3.28
CA GLU A 60 10.66 38.48 2.07
C GLU A 60 11.13 37.70 0.84
N ILE A 61 10.18 37.17 0.05
CA ILE A 61 10.42 36.72 -1.33
C ILE A 61 9.59 37.63 -2.23
N LEU A 62 10.27 38.30 -3.16
CA LEU A 62 9.70 39.21 -4.15
C LEU A 62 8.70 38.45 -5.04
N GLU A 63 7.43 38.83 -4.98
CA GLU A 63 6.35 38.29 -5.80
C GLU A 63 6.39 38.89 -7.22
N GLU A 64 6.74 38.09 -8.22
CA GLU A 64 6.20 38.31 -9.57
C GLU A 64 4.87 37.54 -9.68
N PRO A 65 3.78 38.13 -10.19
CA PRO A 65 2.48 37.47 -10.24
C PRO A 65 2.50 36.34 -11.27
N MET A 66 2.82 35.13 -10.80
CA MET A 66 2.64 33.91 -11.57
C MET A 66 1.14 33.75 -11.83
N LYS A 67 0.72 33.96 -13.08
CA LYS A 67 -0.64 33.69 -13.54
C LYS A 67 -0.99 32.25 -13.22
N THR A 68 -1.80 32.05 -12.19
CA THR A 68 -2.45 30.78 -11.87
C THR A 68 -3.51 30.52 -12.93
N THR A 69 -3.12 29.84 -14.00
CA THR A 69 -4.06 29.15 -14.85
C THR A 69 -4.52 27.92 -14.08
N THR A 70 -5.61 28.05 -13.32
CA THR A 70 -6.33 26.93 -12.71
C THR A 70 -6.96 26.10 -13.82
N THR A 71 -6.20 25.15 -14.37
CA THR A 71 -6.74 24.09 -15.20
C THR A 71 -7.18 22.97 -14.25
N THR A 72 -8.48 22.83 -14.02
CA THR A 72 -9.08 21.75 -13.23
C THR A 72 -8.94 20.42 -13.97
N GLN A 73 -7.71 19.91 -14.10
CA GLN A 73 -7.46 18.61 -14.67
C GLN A 73 -7.53 17.59 -13.54
N THR A 74 -8.65 16.89 -13.41
CA THR A 74 -8.82 15.79 -12.45
C THR A 74 -7.77 14.72 -12.75
N ASP A 75 -6.85 14.46 -11.81
CA ASP A 75 -5.88 13.37 -11.92
C ASP A 75 -6.65 12.03 -12.05
N PRO A 76 -6.58 11.31 -13.18
CA PRO A 76 -7.32 10.05 -13.35
C PRO A 76 -6.92 8.98 -12.34
N LEU A 77 -5.75 9.12 -11.69
CA LEU A 77 -5.32 8.24 -10.60
C LEU A 77 -5.94 8.60 -9.25
N MET A 78 -6.49 9.79 -9.09
CA MET A 78 -7.36 10.11 -7.95
C MET A 78 -8.72 9.42 -8.09
N ASP A 79 -9.28 9.35 -9.29
CA ASP A 79 -10.54 8.62 -9.52
C ASP A 79 -10.38 7.11 -9.29
N ALA A 80 -9.24 6.55 -9.69
CA ALA A 80 -8.90 5.16 -9.36
C ALA A 80 -8.79 4.95 -7.83
N ALA A 81 -8.13 5.86 -7.12
CA ALA A 81 -8.01 5.79 -5.67
C ALA A 81 -9.37 5.91 -4.95
N ARG A 82 -10.25 6.81 -5.41
CA ARG A 82 -11.64 6.94 -4.91
C ARG A 82 -12.41 5.63 -5.08
N LYS A 83 -12.31 4.99 -6.25
CA LYS A 83 -12.92 3.68 -6.49
C LYS A 83 -12.38 2.62 -5.53
N THR A 84 -11.08 2.58 -5.29
CA THR A 84 -10.49 1.67 -4.30
C THR A 84 -11.07 1.91 -2.91
N VAL A 85 -11.20 3.16 -2.48
CA VAL A 85 -11.86 3.49 -1.20
C VAL A 85 -13.30 2.98 -1.17
N ASP A 86 -14.08 3.20 -2.23
CA ASP A 86 -15.47 2.73 -2.27
C ASP A 86 -15.61 1.21 -2.23
N PHE A 87 -14.64 0.48 -2.80
CA PHE A 87 -14.62 -0.99 -2.75
C PHE A 87 -14.18 -1.54 -1.39
N GLU A 88 -13.20 -0.92 -0.74
CA GLU A 88 -12.60 -1.43 0.50
C GLU A 88 -13.32 -0.92 1.76
N ALA A 89 -13.95 0.26 1.71
CA ALA A 89 -14.50 0.89 2.88
C ALA A 89 -15.76 0.20 3.42
N ARG A 90 -15.72 -0.08 4.73
CA ARG A 90 -16.94 -0.22 5.52
C ARG A 90 -17.58 1.16 5.69
N LYS A 91 -18.90 1.23 5.49
CA LYS A 91 -19.68 2.46 5.64
C LYS A 91 -20.52 2.42 6.92
N ASP A 92 -20.63 3.54 7.62
CA ASP A 92 -21.53 3.70 8.76
C ASP A 92 -22.99 3.84 8.31
N LYS A 93 -23.92 4.01 9.25
CA LYS A 93 -25.35 4.16 8.96
C LYS A 93 -25.69 5.40 8.12
N ALA A 94 -24.81 6.40 8.13
CA ALA A 94 -24.95 7.62 7.32
C ALA A 94 -24.25 7.50 5.96
N GLY A 95 -23.62 6.36 5.66
CA GLY A 95 -22.92 6.12 4.39
C GLY A 95 -21.47 6.60 4.38
N ASN A 96 -20.95 7.11 5.49
CA ASN A 96 -19.57 7.60 5.57
C ASN A 96 -18.59 6.45 5.84
N VAL A 97 -17.33 6.63 5.44
CA VAL A 97 -16.27 5.65 5.74
C VAL A 97 -16.11 5.49 7.25
N ALA A 98 -16.25 4.26 7.73
CA ALA A 98 -16.18 3.91 9.13
C ALA A 98 -14.76 3.50 9.53
N VAL A 99 -14.44 3.70 10.81
CA VAL A 99 -13.31 3.03 11.46
C VAL A 99 -13.76 1.62 11.83
N TYR A 100 -13.10 0.61 11.29
CA TYR A 100 -13.48 -0.79 11.47
C TYR A 100 -12.46 -1.51 12.36
N GLN A 101 -12.94 -2.18 13.41
CA GLN A 101 -12.09 -2.99 14.29
C GLN A 101 -11.85 -4.36 13.64
N LEU A 102 -10.58 -4.71 13.47
CA LEU A 102 -10.17 -5.96 12.86
C LEU A 102 -10.23 -7.10 13.88
N PRO A 103 -10.78 -8.28 13.50
CA PRO A 103 -10.70 -9.46 14.36
C PRO A 103 -9.25 -9.87 14.63
N SER A 104 -8.99 -10.42 15.82
CA SER A 104 -7.69 -10.98 16.15
C SER A 104 -7.26 -12.04 15.12
N GLY A 105 -6.01 -11.94 14.65
CA GLY A 105 -5.43 -12.89 13.70
C GLY A 105 -5.77 -12.62 12.22
N ASP A 106 -6.48 -11.53 11.91
CA ASP A 106 -6.73 -11.11 10.51
C ASP A 106 -5.45 -10.60 9.82
N GLY A 107 -4.45 -10.20 10.62
CA GLY A 107 -3.12 -9.84 10.14
C GLY A 107 -2.95 -8.38 9.74
N GLY A 108 -4.03 -7.59 9.73
CA GLY A 108 -4.01 -6.13 9.51
C GLY A 108 -3.76 -5.28 10.76
N GLY A 109 -3.76 -5.87 11.96
CA GLY A 109 -3.58 -5.12 13.21
C GLY A 109 -4.88 -5.05 14.00
N THR A 110 -5.18 -3.91 14.59
CA THR A 110 -6.35 -3.71 15.46
C THR A 110 -7.51 -3.00 14.76
N PHE A 111 -7.25 -2.09 13.82
CA PHE A 111 -8.30 -1.39 13.09
C PHE A 111 -7.85 -0.94 11.70
N GLU A 112 -8.82 -0.57 10.88
CA GLU A 112 -8.60 0.02 9.56
C GLU A 112 -9.59 1.15 9.24
N VAL A 113 -9.22 1.98 8.27
CA VAL A 113 -10.10 2.95 7.61
C VAL A 113 -9.94 2.80 6.11
N ALA A 114 -10.96 2.31 5.40
CA ALA A 114 -10.91 2.04 3.96
C ALA A 114 -9.72 1.15 3.51
N GLY A 115 -9.48 0.05 4.23
CA GLY A 115 -8.37 -0.88 3.95
C GLY A 115 -6.99 -0.40 4.43
N ILE A 116 -6.88 0.84 4.93
CA ILE A 116 -5.65 1.38 5.52
C ILE A 116 -5.61 1.00 7.00
N ASN A 117 -4.82 -0.02 7.34
CA ASN A 117 -4.75 -0.57 8.69
C ASN A 117 -3.56 -0.07 9.51
N ASP A 118 -3.67 -0.19 10.83
CA ASP A 118 -2.69 0.29 11.79
C ASP A 118 -1.39 -0.53 11.84
N ARG A 119 -1.40 -1.79 11.38
CA ARG A 119 -0.15 -2.58 11.32
C ARG A 119 0.80 -2.09 10.25
N TYR A 120 0.31 -1.81 9.05
CA TYR A 120 1.15 -1.44 7.90
C TYR A 120 1.21 0.07 7.68
N HIS A 121 0.20 0.81 8.15
CA HIS A 121 0.08 2.26 7.98
C HIS A 121 -0.28 2.97 9.31
N PRO A 122 0.48 2.76 10.42
CA PRO A 122 0.08 3.16 11.76
C PRO A 122 -0.26 4.66 11.88
N GLY A 123 0.62 5.53 11.38
CA GLY A 123 0.40 6.99 11.46
C GLY A 123 -0.79 7.46 10.63
N GLU A 124 -0.98 6.87 9.45
CA GLU A 124 -2.08 7.26 8.57
C GLU A 124 -3.43 6.71 9.05
N ALA A 125 -3.48 5.45 9.49
CA ALA A 125 -4.69 4.85 10.05
C ALA A 125 -5.18 5.67 11.25
N ALA A 126 -4.27 6.07 12.15
CA ALA A 126 -4.59 6.93 13.28
C ALA A 126 -5.10 8.32 12.83
N ARG A 127 -4.43 8.94 11.85
CA ARG A 127 -4.86 10.22 11.26
C ARG A 127 -6.28 10.12 10.69
N LEU A 128 -6.56 9.11 9.87
CA LEU A 128 -7.88 8.90 9.26
C LEU A 128 -8.96 8.63 10.30
N ALA A 129 -8.66 7.85 11.34
CA ALA A 129 -9.60 7.58 12.42
C ALA A 129 -9.98 8.85 13.20
N SER A 130 -9.06 9.82 13.31
CA SER A 130 -9.30 11.11 13.98
C SER A 130 -10.14 12.11 13.16
N LEU A 131 -10.28 11.89 11.85
CA LEU A 131 -11.04 12.79 10.98
C LEU A 131 -12.56 12.64 11.20
N PRO A 132 -13.33 13.74 10.96
CA PRO A 132 -14.77 13.65 10.79
C PRO A 132 -15.13 12.60 9.72
N PRO A 133 -16.18 11.77 9.93
CA PRO A 133 -16.54 10.67 9.03
C PRO A 133 -16.64 11.06 7.56
N GLU A 134 -17.22 12.22 7.28
CA GLU A 134 -17.44 12.77 5.94
C GLU A 134 -16.14 13.10 5.19
N GLN A 135 -15.02 13.29 5.90
CA GLN A 135 -13.72 13.62 5.30
C GLN A 135 -12.85 12.39 5.03
N ARG A 136 -13.15 11.26 5.65
CA ARG A 136 -12.30 10.06 5.61
C ARG A 136 -12.14 9.48 4.22
N ALA A 137 -13.21 9.49 3.41
CA ALA A 137 -13.18 8.93 2.07
C ALA A 137 -12.16 9.64 1.17
N GLU A 138 -12.22 10.97 1.14
CA GLU A 138 -11.32 11.82 0.36
C GLU A 138 -9.88 11.69 0.88
N ALA A 139 -9.70 11.77 2.20
CA ALA A 139 -8.39 11.68 2.82
C ALA A 139 -7.73 10.32 2.56
N ALA A 140 -8.49 9.22 2.58
CA ALA A 140 -7.99 7.89 2.25
C ALA A 140 -7.59 7.80 0.76
N ALA A 141 -8.39 8.35 -0.16
CA ALA A 141 -8.06 8.35 -1.59
C ALA A 141 -6.77 9.13 -1.88
N GLN A 142 -6.59 10.30 -1.25
CA GLN A 142 -5.36 11.09 -1.34
C GLN A 142 -4.14 10.31 -0.81
N TYR A 143 -4.32 9.60 0.31
CA TYR A 143 -3.25 8.76 0.84
C TYR A 143 -2.89 7.61 -0.12
N ILE A 144 -3.87 6.90 -0.66
CA ILE A 144 -3.63 5.82 -1.64
C ILE A 144 -2.84 6.36 -2.83
N ARG A 145 -3.25 7.51 -3.38
CA ARG A 145 -2.54 8.14 -4.50
C ARG A 145 -1.09 8.47 -4.15
N LYS A 146 -0.85 9.05 -2.97
CA LYS A 146 0.48 9.40 -2.45
C LYS A 146 1.34 8.17 -2.20
N TYR A 147 0.82 7.18 -1.47
CA TYR A 147 1.53 5.96 -1.11
C TYR A 147 1.97 5.15 -2.33
N THR A 148 1.13 5.12 -3.37
CA THR A 148 1.39 4.36 -4.59
C THR A 148 2.25 5.10 -5.61
N ALA A 149 2.38 6.43 -5.50
CA ALA A 149 3.09 7.29 -6.45
C ALA A 149 4.51 6.83 -6.81
N PRO A 150 5.38 6.39 -5.85
CA PRO A 150 6.75 5.99 -6.18
C PRO A 150 6.86 4.85 -7.20
N VAL A 151 5.83 4.01 -7.32
CA VAL A 151 5.77 2.95 -8.33
C VAL A 151 4.91 3.40 -9.51
N VAL A 152 3.70 3.90 -9.24
CA VAL A 152 2.68 4.19 -10.27
C VAL A 152 3.15 5.25 -11.25
N ASP A 153 3.87 6.27 -10.79
CA ASP A 153 4.27 7.39 -11.64
C ASP A 153 5.31 6.99 -12.68
N MET A 154 6.09 5.94 -12.40
CA MET A 154 7.09 5.35 -13.29
C MET A 154 6.48 4.42 -14.35
N MET A 155 5.22 4.00 -14.17
CA MET A 155 4.58 3.02 -15.06
C MET A 155 3.98 3.67 -16.31
N PRO A 156 3.88 2.94 -17.44
CA PRO A 156 3.15 3.41 -18.61
C PRO A 156 1.68 3.70 -18.29
N GLN A 157 1.11 4.74 -18.92
CA GLN A 157 -0.25 5.20 -18.67
C GLN A 157 -1.31 4.07 -18.67
N PRO A 158 -1.30 3.11 -19.63
CA PRO A 158 -2.32 2.06 -19.69
C PRO A 158 -2.37 1.12 -18.46
N VAL A 159 -1.27 1.01 -17.70
CA VAL A 159 -1.20 0.10 -16.54
C VAL A 159 -1.19 0.82 -15.20
N LYS A 160 -1.22 2.16 -15.16
CA LYS A 160 -1.09 2.93 -13.91
C LYS A 160 -2.20 2.64 -12.91
N ALA A 161 -3.47 2.62 -13.34
CA ALA A 161 -4.61 2.35 -12.45
C ALA A 161 -4.55 0.92 -11.85
N PHE A 162 -4.21 -0.07 -12.68
CA PHE A 162 -3.98 -1.45 -12.22
C PHE A 162 -2.79 -1.52 -11.24
N THR A 163 -1.72 -0.77 -11.53
CA THR A 163 -0.55 -0.71 -10.65
C THR A 163 -0.89 -0.09 -9.31
N GLN A 164 -1.72 0.96 -9.29
CA GLN A 164 -2.16 1.60 -8.06
C GLN A 164 -2.93 0.62 -7.16
N ASP A 165 -3.92 -0.08 -7.72
CA ASP A 165 -4.65 -1.13 -6.99
C ASP A 165 -3.71 -2.20 -6.45
N MET A 166 -2.79 -2.69 -7.27
CA MET A 166 -1.89 -3.76 -6.86
C MET A 166 -0.87 -3.30 -5.80
N VAL A 167 -0.33 -2.08 -5.91
CA VAL A 167 0.59 -1.50 -4.92
C VAL A 167 -0.11 -1.24 -3.59
N PHE A 168 -1.35 -0.75 -3.62
CA PHE A 168 -2.13 -0.57 -2.39
C PHE A 168 -2.35 -1.91 -1.68
N ASN A 169 -2.80 -2.93 -2.41
CA ASN A 169 -3.10 -4.24 -1.85
C ASN A 169 -1.88 -5.08 -1.44
N ARG A 170 -0.74 -4.91 -2.12
CA ARG A 170 0.44 -5.80 -1.99
C ARG A 170 1.70 -5.09 -1.54
N GLY A 171 1.64 -3.79 -1.34
CA GLY A 171 2.79 -2.92 -1.16
C GLY A 171 3.62 -2.78 -2.45
N PRO A 172 4.51 -1.76 -2.49
CA PRO A 172 5.39 -1.50 -3.64
C PRO A 172 6.19 -2.72 -4.08
N THR A 173 6.92 -3.33 -3.15
CA THR A 173 7.80 -4.48 -3.44
C THR A 173 7.02 -5.70 -3.90
N GLY A 174 5.88 -5.99 -3.27
CA GLY A 174 5.03 -7.13 -3.63
C GLY A 174 4.45 -6.99 -5.04
N ALA A 175 3.92 -5.80 -5.36
CA ALA A 175 3.41 -5.49 -6.69
C ALA A 175 4.49 -5.64 -7.78
N VAL A 176 5.69 -5.10 -7.55
CA VAL A 176 6.81 -5.22 -8.50
C VAL A 176 7.23 -6.68 -8.69
N ARG A 177 7.25 -7.51 -7.64
CA ARG A 177 7.51 -8.96 -7.79
C ARG A 177 6.48 -9.64 -8.67
N TYR A 178 5.20 -9.29 -8.57
CA TYR A 178 4.17 -9.84 -9.46
C TYR A 178 4.34 -9.38 -10.90
N PHE A 179 4.72 -8.12 -11.15
CA PHE A 179 5.10 -7.68 -12.49
C PHE A 179 6.31 -8.44 -13.05
N GLN A 180 7.39 -8.59 -12.27
CA GLN A 180 8.59 -9.32 -12.72
C GLN A 180 8.29 -10.79 -13.04
N ARG A 181 7.49 -11.47 -12.21
CA ARG A 181 7.02 -12.85 -12.49
C ARG A 181 6.16 -12.91 -13.74
N GLY A 182 5.23 -11.97 -13.88
CA GLY A 182 4.37 -11.86 -15.07
C GLY A 182 5.18 -11.64 -16.34
N LEU A 183 6.13 -10.70 -16.32
CA LEU A 183 7.04 -10.43 -17.44
C LEU A 183 7.86 -11.66 -17.82
N ASN A 184 8.38 -12.41 -16.84
CA ASN A 184 9.10 -13.65 -17.12
C ASN A 184 8.20 -14.71 -17.78
N SER A 185 6.93 -14.79 -17.39
CA SER A 185 5.96 -15.68 -18.07
C SER A 185 5.64 -15.25 -19.51
N LEU A 186 5.91 -13.98 -19.85
CA LEU A 186 5.79 -13.41 -21.20
C LEU A 186 7.11 -13.45 -21.98
N GLY A 187 8.10 -14.22 -21.52
CA GLY A 187 9.37 -14.44 -22.22
C GLY A 187 10.49 -13.45 -21.87
N GLN A 188 10.30 -12.57 -20.88
CA GLN A 188 11.38 -11.72 -20.36
C GLN A 188 12.31 -12.52 -19.43
N ASN A 189 13.52 -12.00 -19.16
CA ASN A 189 14.48 -12.62 -18.25
C ASN A 189 14.92 -11.64 -17.15
N LEU A 190 14.10 -11.51 -16.12
CA LEU A 190 14.30 -10.62 -14.99
C LEU A 190 14.53 -11.40 -13.68
N ALA A 191 15.36 -10.84 -12.81
CA ALA A 191 15.36 -11.24 -11.40
C ALA A 191 14.05 -10.79 -10.74
N VAL A 192 13.50 -11.63 -9.86
CA VAL A 192 12.29 -11.32 -9.09
C VAL A 192 12.69 -10.72 -7.73
N ASP A 193 13.27 -9.52 -7.75
CA ASP A 193 13.82 -8.83 -6.57
C ASP A 193 12.85 -7.81 -5.95
N GLY A 194 11.77 -7.45 -6.66
CA GLY A 194 10.80 -6.44 -6.23
C GLY A 194 11.25 -4.99 -6.41
N ARG A 195 12.33 -4.74 -7.18
CA ARG A 195 12.84 -3.41 -7.48
C ARG A 195 12.42 -2.95 -8.88
N LEU A 196 11.77 -1.80 -8.97
CA LEU A 196 11.37 -1.22 -10.25
C LEU A 196 12.54 -0.46 -10.88
N GLY A 197 13.51 -1.21 -11.41
CA GLY A 197 14.70 -0.64 -12.07
C GLY A 197 14.54 -0.49 -13.59
N PRO A 198 15.55 0.11 -14.26
CA PRO A 198 15.52 0.33 -15.72
C PRO A 198 15.27 -0.94 -16.54
N LYS A 199 15.80 -2.09 -16.12
CA LYS A 199 15.56 -3.39 -16.80
C LYS A 199 14.09 -3.81 -16.73
N THR A 200 13.45 -3.65 -15.56
CA THR A 200 12.04 -3.98 -15.39
C THR A 200 11.15 -3.02 -16.18
N LEU A 201 11.46 -1.71 -16.17
CA LEU A 201 10.73 -0.73 -16.99
C LEU A 201 10.87 -0.99 -18.49
N ALA A 202 12.06 -1.34 -18.97
CA ALA A 202 12.27 -1.71 -20.37
C ALA A 202 11.45 -2.94 -20.76
N ALA A 203 11.44 -3.97 -19.91
CA ALA A 203 10.64 -5.18 -20.12
C ALA A 203 9.13 -4.88 -20.12
N ILE A 204 8.66 -3.98 -19.26
CA ILE A 204 7.28 -3.50 -19.26
C ILE A 204 6.93 -2.82 -20.59
N GLY A 205 7.83 -1.99 -21.13
CA GLY A 205 7.65 -1.34 -22.43
C GLY A 205 7.71 -2.29 -23.63
N ALA A 206 8.26 -3.49 -23.46
CA ALA A 206 8.42 -4.49 -24.52
C ALA A 206 7.24 -5.47 -24.64
N VAL A 207 6.24 -5.37 -23.77
CA VAL A 207 5.06 -6.25 -23.77
C VAL A 207 3.77 -5.46 -23.92
N GLU A 208 2.73 -6.12 -24.42
CA GLU A 208 1.41 -5.51 -24.51
C GLU A 208 0.82 -5.28 -23.09
N PRO A 209 0.31 -4.07 -22.77
CA PRO A 209 -0.17 -3.72 -21.43
C PRO A 209 -1.18 -4.69 -20.82
N LYS A 210 -2.16 -5.15 -21.60
CA LYS A 210 -3.21 -6.06 -21.15
C LYS A 210 -2.66 -7.45 -20.83
N ALA A 211 -1.72 -7.95 -21.64
CA ALA A 211 -0.98 -9.18 -21.39
C ALA A 211 -0.18 -9.08 -20.09
N LEU A 212 0.48 -7.95 -19.83
CA LEU A 212 1.18 -7.71 -18.55
C LEU A 212 0.24 -7.74 -17.35
N MET A 213 -0.89 -7.03 -17.40
CA MET A 213 -1.86 -7.01 -16.29
C MET A 213 -2.45 -8.40 -16.02
N ARG A 214 -2.72 -9.17 -17.07
CA ARG A 214 -3.15 -10.57 -16.98
C ARG A 214 -2.06 -11.45 -16.34
N ALA A 215 -0.83 -11.38 -16.84
CA ALA A 215 0.29 -12.18 -16.34
C ALA A 215 0.62 -11.86 -14.87
N ALA A 216 0.61 -10.58 -14.48
CA ALA A 216 0.80 -10.17 -13.10
C ALA A 216 -0.33 -10.67 -12.17
N SER A 217 -1.59 -10.65 -12.64
CA SER A 217 -2.73 -11.19 -11.89
C SER A 217 -2.62 -12.70 -11.66
N LEU A 218 -2.16 -13.45 -12.66
CA LEU A 218 -1.88 -14.88 -12.53
C LEU A 218 -0.71 -15.15 -11.59
N ALA A 219 0.35 -14.33 -11.64
CA ALA A 219 1.47 -14.43 -10.71
C ALA A 219 1.06 -14.17 -9.25
N GLN A 220 0.12 -13.25 -9.02
CA GLN A 220 -0.50 -13.02 -7.70
C GLN A 220 -1.31 -14.23 -7.24
N LEU A 221 -2.14 -14.80 -8.11
CA LEU A 221 -2.97 -15.96 -7.79
C LEU A 221 -2.11 -17.18 -7.40
N GLU A 222 -1.08 -17.47 -8.18
CA GLU A 222 -0.16 -18.58 -7.93
C GLU A 222 0.57 -18.43 -6.59
N ASP A 223 1.03 -17.22 -6.28
CA ASP A 223 1.70 -16.96 -5.02
C ASP A 223 0.79 -17.16 -3.81
N GLU A 224 -0.47 -16.76 -3.93
CA GLU A 224 -1.47 -16.92 -2.87
C GLU A 224 -1.88 -18.36 -2.67
N ARG A 225 -2.00 -19.15 -3.75
CA ARG A 225 -2.20 -20.60 -3.65
C ARG A 225 -1.05 -21.26 -2.90
N ARG A 226 0.20 -20.96 -3.25
CA ARG A 226 1.38 -21.48 -2.53
C ARG A 226 1.41 -21.07 -1.05
N MET A 227 0.99 -19.85 -0.73
CA MET A 227 0.90 -19.40 0.66
C MET A 227 -0.22 -20.12 1.43
N ALA A 228 -1.36 -20.39 0.79
CA ALA A 228 -2.47 -21.13 1.39
C ALA A 228 -2.17 -22.62 1.59
N GLU A 229 -1.39 -23.23 0.70
CA GLU A 229 -0.87 -24.59 0.88
C GLU A 229 0.04 -24.71 2.10
N ARG A 230 0.87 -23.68 2.35
CA ARG A 230 1.80 -23.64 3.49
C ARG A 230 1.14 -23.20 4.80
N ASN A 231 0.03 -22.48 4.73
CA ASN A 231 -0.70 -21.99 5.89
C ASN A 231 -2.21 -22.19 5.69
N PRO A 232 -2.78 -23.27 6.24
CA PRO A 232 -4.20 -23.57 6.14
C PRO A 232 -5.13 -22.45 6.62
N ALA A 233 -4.69 -21.60 7.57
CA ALA A 233 -5.47 -20.46 8.05
C ALA A 233 -5.77 -19.43 6.94
N ARG A 234 -5.01 -19.44 5.83
CA ARG A 234 -5.23 -18.59 4.66
C ARG A 234 -6.27 -19.14 3.68
N GLN A 235 -6.62 -20.44 3.73
CA GLN A 235 -7.55 -21.04 2.77
C GLN A 235 -8.91 -20.36 2.76
N LYS A 236 -9.40 -19.91 3.93
CA LYS A 236 -10.69 -19.21 4.04
C LYS A 236 -10.77 -17.91 3.20
N PHE A 237 -9.63 -17.29 2.89
CA PHE A 237 -9.57 -16.06 2.10
C PHE A 237 -9.45 -16.31 0.58
N MET A 238 -9.12 -17.55 0.18
CA MET A 238 -8.82 -17.87 -1.22
C MET A 238 -10.03 -17.71 -2.13
N ALA A 239 -11.22 -18.16 -1.72
CA ALA A 239 -12.42 -18.07 -2.56
C ALA A 239 -12.74 -16.64 -3.00
N GLY A 240 -12.65 -15.68 -2.06
CA GLY A 240 -12.88 -14.26 -2.36
C GLY A 240 -11.79 -13.67 -3.25
N LEU A 241 -10.52 -14.00 -2.98
CA LEU A 241 -9.40 -13.55 -3.81
C LEU A 241 -9.50 -14.10 -5.25
N GLU A 242 -9.78 -15.39 -5.41
CA GLU A 242 -9.94 -16.03 -6.72
C GLU A 242 -11.08 -15.41 -7.52
N SER A 243 -12.21 -15.10 -6.86
CA SER A 243 -13.32 -14.39 -7.50
C SER A 243 -12.89 -13.01 -8.01
N ARG A 244 -12.18 -12.22 -7.18
CA ARG A 244 -11.65 -10.90 -7.59
C ARG A 244 -10.69 -10.99 -8.75
N ILE A 245 -9.76 -11.94 -8.72
CA ILE A 245 -8.78 -12.14 -9.81
C ILE A 245 -9.50 -12.60 -11.09
N ARG A 246 -10.48 -13.51 -10.99
CA ARG A 246 -11.27 -13.98 -12.14
C ARG A 246 -12.05 -12.85 -12.79
N ASN A 247 -12.70 -12.00 -11.99
CA ASN A 247 -13.41 -10.82 -12.49
C ASN A 247 -12.45 -9.82 -13.16
N ARG A 248 -11.25 -9.66 -12.61
CA ARG A 248 -10.21 -8.84 -13.24
C ARG A 248 -9.77 -9.41 -14.59
N LEU A 249 -9.57 -10.73 -14.66
CA LEU A 249 -9.18 -11.42 -15.89
C LEU A 249 -10.28 -11.37 -16.96
N SER A 250 -11.57 -11.38 -16.60
CA SER A 250 -12.65 -11.29 -17.57
C SER A 250 -12.72 -9.91 -18.24
N VAL A 251 -12.39 -8.83 -17.52
CA VAL A 251 -12.23 -7.48 -18.09
C VAL A 251 -11.12 -7.44 -19.13
N PHE A 252 -10.08 -8.28 -18.97
CA PHE A 252 -9.01 -8.41 -19.94
C PHE A 252 -9.35 -9.35 -21.13
N GLY A 253 -10.54 -9.93 -21.20
CA GLY A 253 -10.97 -10.80 -22.29
C GLY A 253 -10.16 -12.10 -22.45
N SER A 254 -10.74 -13.04 -23.20
CA SER A 254 -10.03 -14.21 -23.70
C SER A 254 -9.24 -13.78 -24.95
N SER A 255 -7.95 -14.11 -24.98
CA SER A 255 -7.14 -14.06 -26.20
C SER A 255 -7.73 -14.98 -27.27
#